data_AF-A0A5S9R0Z0-F1
#
_entry.id   AF-A0A5S9R0Z0-F1
#
_cell.length_a   1.000
_cell.length_b   1.000
_cell.length_c   1.000
_cell.angle_alpha   90.00
_cell.angle_beta   90.00
_cell.angle_gamma   90.00
#
_symmetry.space_group_name_H-M   'P 1'
#
loop_
_entity.id
_entity.type
_entity.pdbx_description
1 polymer ?
#
loop_
_entity_poly.entity_id
_entity_poly.type
_entity_poly.pdbx_seq_one_letter_code
_entity_poly.pdbx_strand_id
1 'polypeptide(L)'
;MTHPAKKLITAITMATVLSQSAVAIELYDALALPMTNVEGNAITLNAMLGKRPIYIKFWASWCAPCNQQMPHFQQTYELHGEHIQFLSVNVDINESQTSVKNMIEKYRLTMPTVRDSEGLLAQAADLRGTPLHVLLDHNGHLIYHSHEVTQQLDQALAHLADNTSAPAALKTPTVIEPGQATPPAFVSQGKQALFFTATWCEWYLADKHPQQSKNCIAGQHYFDQWVEKNTDANSLLIASRLWSNNDDLDAYKEKYRVNYNTHLDDTNALFFHYGIRSLPTLLILENGQEISRKTAF
;
A
#
# COMPACT_ATOMS: atom_id res chain seq x y z
N MET A 1 17.17 -21.44 70.10
CA MET A 1 16.06 -20.98 69.24
C MET A 1 16.67 -20.45 67.95
N THR A 2 16.67 -21.27 66.90
CA THR A 2 17.28 -20.97 65.60
C THR A 2 16.36 -21.53 64.53
N HIS A 3 15.67 -20.68 63.78
CA HIS A 3 14.98 -21.05 62.54
C HIS A 3 15.18 -19.95 61.48
N PRO A 4 15.22 -20.33 60.19
CA PRO A 4 16.08 -19.69 59.19
C PRO A 4 15.32 -18.77 58.21
N ALA A 5 16.08 -17.89 57.56
CA ALA A 5 15.62 -16.98 56.52
C ALA A 5 15.11 -17.74 55.29
N LYS A 6 13.87 -17.47 54.87
CA LYS A 6 13.33 -17.86 53.56
C LYS A 6 13.60 -16.73 52.56
N LYS A 7 14.48 -16.99 51.59
CA LYS A 7 14.53 -16.26 50.32
C LYS A 7 13.29 -16.65 49.51
N LEU A 8 12.46 -15.69 49.10
CA LEU A 8 11.44 -15.92 48.09
C LEU A 8 11.91 -15.29 46.78
N ILE A 9 12.00 -16.15 45.76
CA ILE A 9 12.48 -15.89 44.41
C ILE A 9 11.37 -15.15 43.66
N THR A 10 11.69 -13.97 43.13
CA THR A 10 10.83 -13.22 42.20
C THR A 10 10.69 -14.02 40.91
N ALA A 11 9.50 -14.59 40.66
CA ALA A 11 9.16 -15.14 39.36
C ALA A 11 8.73 -14.00 38.45
N ILE A 12 9.67 -13.49 37.63
CA ILE A 12 9.35 -12.62 36.51
C ILE A 12 8.82 -13.53 35.40
N THR A 13 7.50 -13.61 35.26
CA THR A 13 6.86 -14.23 34.10
C THR A 13 7.16 -13.33 32.90
N MET A 14 8.21 -13.67 32.17
CA MET A 14 8.56 -13.05 30.91
C MET A 14 7.50 -13.49 29.89
N ALA A 15 6.44 -12.70 29.74
CA ALA A 15 5.50 -12.84 28.63
C ALA A 15 6.28 -12.53 27.35
N THR A 16 6.69 -13.58 26.65
CA THR A 16 7.34 -13.47 25.35
C THR A 16 6.38 -12.86 24.36
N VAL A 17 6.74 -11.67 23.88
CA VAL A 17 6.06 -10.94 22.80
C VAL A 17 6.14 -11.77 21.52
N LEU A 18 5.01 -12.37 21.12
CA LEU A 18 4.79 -12.95 19.79
C LEU A 18 4.18 -11.84 18.91
N SER A 19 5.01 -10.99 18.30
CA SER A 19 4.50 -9.88 17.46
C SER A 19 5.17 -9.76 16.09
N GLN A 20 5.83 -10.80 15.59
CA GLN A 20 6.57 -10.70 14.32
C GLN A 20 5.89 -11.39 13.12
N SER A 21 4.70 -11.97 13.32
CA SER A 21 3.99 -12.77 12.29
C SER A 21 2.71 -12.14 11.75
N ALA A 22 2.21 -11.06 12.35
CA ALA A 22 0.83 -10.60 12.14
C ALA A 22 0.56 -10.19 10.67
N VAL A 23 1.38 -9.32 10.08
CA VAL A 23 1.13 -8.79 8.72
C VAL A 23 1.36 -9.83 7.63
N ALA A 24 2.33 -10.74 7.79
CA ALA A 24 2.52 -11.82 6.82
C ALA A 24 1.31 -12.77 6.79
N ILE A 25 0.76 -13.06 7.97
CA ILE A 25 -0.49 -13.83 8.11
C ILE A 25 -1.66 -13.04 7.53
N GLU A 26 -1.76 -11.73 7.79
CA GLU A 26 -2.81 -10.88 7.21
C GLU A 26 -2.75 -10.80 5.68
N LEU A 27 -1.56 -10.69 5.07
CA LEU A 27 -1.43 -10.71 3.61
C LEU A 27 -1.79 -12.07 3.03
N TYR A 28 -1.33 -13.15 3.65
CA TYR A 28 -1.66 -14.50 3.24
C TYR A 28 -3.17 -14.78 3.34
N ASP A 29 -3.81 -14.29 4.41
CA ASP A 29 -5.26 -14.36 4.60
C ASP A 29 -6.01 -13.43 3.64
N ALA A 30 -5.47 -12.24 3.32
CA ALA A 30 -6.06 -11.31 2.36
C ALA A 30 -6.08 -11.88 0.93
N LEU A 31 -5.12 -12.74 0.57
CA LEU A 31 -5.18 -13.51 -0.69
C LEU A 31 -6.39 -14.46 -0.74
N ALA A 32 -7.00 -14.81 0.39
CA ALA A 32 -8.20 -15.64 0.39
C ALA A 32 -9.47 -14.88 -0.04
N LEU A 33 -9.41 -13.55 -0.08
CA LEU A 33 -10.55 -12.69 -0.40
C LEU A 33 -10.80 -12.64 -1.91
N PRO A 34 -12.06 -12.37 -2.33
CA PRO A 34 -12.36 -12.09 -3.73
C PRO A 34 -11.59 -10.87 -4.23
N MET A 35 -10.97 -11.00 -5.41
CA MET A 35 -10.21 -9.95 -6.09
C MET A 35 -10.81 -9.67 -7.46
N THR A 36 -10.48 -8.53 -8.05
CA THR A 36 -10.89 -8.20 -9.41
C THR A 36 -9.74 -8.47 -10.37
N ASN A 37 -9.99 -9.26 -11.42
CA ASN A 37 -9.00 -9.47 -12.47
C ASN A 37 -8.97 -8.28 -13.45
N VAL A 38 -8.07 -8.32 -14.43
CA VAL A 38 -7.87 -7.19 -15.38
C VAL A 38 -9.03 -7.02 -16.35
N GLU A 39 -9.85 -8.04 -16.55
CA GLU A 39 -11.11 -7.97 -17.29
C GLU A 39 -12.26 -7.37 -16.47
N GLY A 40 -12.10 -7.22 -15.15
CA GLY A 40 -13.14 -6.71 -14.24
C GLY A 40 -13.98 -7.79 -13.58
N ASN A 41 -13.64 -9.07 -13.78
CA ASN A 41 -14.35 -10.19 -13.18
C ASN A 41 -13.83 -10.46 -11.76
N ALA A 42 -14.74 -10.85 -10.86
CA ALA A 42 -14.36 -11.36 -9.56
C ALA A 42 -13.65 -12.72 -9.71
N ILE A 43 -12.49 -12.86 -9.09
CA ILE A 43 -11.72 -14.09 -8.98
C ILE A 43 -11.35 -14.35 -7.52
N THR A 44 -11.00 -15.58 -7.17
CA THR A 44 -10.44 -15.89 -5.84
C THR A 44 -9.03 -16.39 -6.00
N LEU A 45 -8.14 -16.04 -5.07
CA LEU A 45 -6.75 -16.51 -5.08
C LEU A 45 -6.53 -17.70 -4.14
N ASN A 46 -7.60 -18.25 -3.53
CA ASN A 46 -7.57 -19.47 -2.72
C ASN A 46 -6.81 -20.63 -3.37
N ALA A 47 -6.89 -20.74 -4.70
CA ALA A 47 -6.19 -21.76 -5.45
C ALA A 47 -4.65 -21.64 -5.40
N MET A 48 -4.10 -20.50 -4.97
CA MET A 48 -2.67 -20.27 -4.78
C MET A 48 -2.18 -20.71 -3.40
N LEU A 49 -3.04 -20.69 -2.38
CA LEU A 49 -2.67 -20.92 -0.99
C LEU A 49 -2.26 -22.37 -0.75
N GLY A 50 -1.17 -22.56 0.01
CA GLY A 50 -0.69 -23.86 0.50
C GLY A 50 -0.11 -24.81 -0.55
N LYS A 51 0.03 -24.38 -1.81
CA LYS A 51 0.53 -25.24 -2.89
C LYS A 51 2.02 -25.10 -3.16
N ARG A 52 2.47 -23.86 -3.31
CA ARG A 52 3.83 -23.47 -3.69
C ARG A 52 4.12 -22.11 -3.05
N PRO A 53 5.40 -21.72 -2.88
CA PRO A 53 5.76 -20.35 -2.54
C PRO A 53 5.09 -19.34 -3.46
N ILE A 54 4.86 -18.12 -2.97
CA ILE A 54 4.15 -17.07 -3.72
C ILE A 54 5.06 -15.86 -3.89
N TYR A 55 5.19 -15.39 -5.13
CA TYR A 55 5.80 -14.11 -5.46
C TYR A 55 4.73 -13.12 -5.91
N ILE A 56 4.55 -12.07 -5.13
CA ILE A 56 3.65 -10.96 -5.42
C ILE A 56 4.47 -9.73 -5.81
N LYS A 57 4.11 -9.10 -6.94
CA LYS A 57 4.67 -7.80 -7.34
C LYS A 57 3.56 -6.76 -7.38
N PHE A 58 3.65 -5.74 -6.54
CA PHE A 58 2.76 -4.59 -6.54
C PHE A 58 3.28 -3.49 -7.47
N TRP A 59 2.41 -2.90 -8.28
CA TRP A 59 2.81 -1.90 -9.27
C TRP A 59 1.66 -0.94 -9.63
N ALA A 60 2.02 0.14 -10.32
CA ALA A 60 1.10 1.02 -11.03
C ALA A 60 1.66 1.32 -12.44
N SER A 61 0.80 1.55 -13.41
CA SER A 61 1.13 1.83 -14.81
C SER A 61 1.93 3.13 -14.96
N TRP A 62 1.66 4.08 -14.07
CA TRP A 62 2.34 5.37 -14.00
C TRP A 62 3.70 5.30 -13.28
N CYS A 63 4.01 4.19 -12.58
CA CYS A 63 5.25 4.03 -11.84
C CYS A 63 6.42 3.66 -12.78
N ALA A 64 7.32 4.61 -12.99
CA ALA A 64 8.47 4.44 -13.89
C ALA A 64 9.43 3.31 -13.46
N PRO A 65 9.81 3.14 -12.18
CA PRO A 65 10.64 1.99 -11.77
C PRO A 65 9.92 0.65 -11.99
N CYS A 66 8.60 0.60 -11.77
CA CYS A 66 7.79 -0.60 -12.07
C CYS A 66 7.93 -1.00 -13.54
N ASN A 67 7.84 -0.02 -14.44
CA ASN A 67 8.00 -0.19 -15.89
C ASN A 67 9.37 -0.74 -16.28
N GLN A 68 10.43 -0.28 -15.62
CA GLN A 68 11.80 -0.75 -15.86
C GLN A 68 12.00 -2.20 -15.40
N GLN A 69 11.31 -2.61 -14.33
CA GLN A 69 11.44 -3.95 -13.74
C GLN A 69 10.48 -5.01 -14.33
N MET A 70 9.54 -4.65 -15.23
CA MET A 70 8.60 -5.63 -15.79
C MET A 70 9.26 -6.73 -16.65
N PRO A 71 10.26 -6.45 -17.50
CA PRO A 71 10.95 -7.50 -18.25
C PRO A 71 11.59 -8.56 -17.35
N HIS A 72 12.22 -8.13 -16.25
CA HIS A 72 12.78 -9.06 -15.25
C HIS A 72 11.67 -9.92 -14.64
N PHE A 73 10.56 -9.30 -14.20
CA PHE A 73 9.44 -10.04 -13.60
C PHE A 73 8.85 -11.12 -14.53
N GLN A 74 8.69 -10.80 -15.82
CA GLN A 74 8.24 -11.76 -16.83
C GLN A 74 9.26 -12.89 -17.03
N GLN A 75 10.55 -12.57 -17.14
CA GLN A 75 11.60 -13.57 -17.29
C GLN A 75 11.65 -14.52 -16.07
N THR A 76 11.52 -13.98 -14.86
CA THR A 76 11.47 -14.79 -13.64
C THR A 76 10.25 -15.70 -13.61
N TYR A 77 9.09 -15.22 -14.09
CA TYR A 77 7.89 -16.05 -14.20
C TYR A 77 8.09 -17.22 -15.17
N GLU A 78 8.73 -16.99 -16.31
CA GLU A 78 9.06 -18.05 -17.28
C GLU A 78 10.03 -19.09 -16.71
N LEU A 79 10.98 -18.67 -15.87
CA LEU A 79 11.96 -19.56 -15.25
C LEU A 79 11.40 -20.36 -14.06
N HIS A 80 10.57 -19.72 -13.23
CA HIS A 80 10.19 -20.28 -11.92
C HIS A 80 8.69 -20.55 -11.77
N GLY A 81 7.84 -20.23 -12.74
CA GLY A 81 6.38 -20.37 -12.64
C GLY A 81 5.86 -21.80 -12.45
N GLU A 82 6.70 -22.81 -12.73
CA GLU A 82 6.42 -24.22 -12.41
C GLU A 82 6.67 -24.58 -10.94
N HIS A 83 7.42 -23.76 -10.20
CA HIS A 83 7.80 -24.01 -8.81
C HIS A 83 7.25 -22.95 -7.84
N ILE A 84 6.93 -21.75 -8.33
CA ILE A 84 6.44 -20.61 -7.56
C ILE A 84 5.14 -20.10 -8.19
N GLN A 85 4.17 -19.71 -7.36
CA GLN A 85 3.00 -18.97 -7.84
C GLN A 85 3.36 -17.49 -8.02
N PHE A 86 3.02 -16.90 -9.16
CA PHE A 86 3.22 -15.48 -9.41
C PHE A 86 1.89 -14.74 -9.37
N LEU A 87 1.89 -13.58 -8.73
CA LEU A 87 0.78 -12.65 -8.74
C LEU A 87 1.26 -11.24 -9.04
N SER A 88 0.74 -10.69 -10.13
CA SER A 88 0.88 -9.28 -10.48
C SER A 88 -0.27 -8.51 -9.85
N VAL A 89 0.02 -7.54 -8.99
CA VAL A 89 -1.00 -6.72 -8.31
C VAL A 89 -0.87 -5.28 -8.77
N ASN A 90 -1.81 -4.82 -9.58
CA ASN A 90 -1.97 -3.39 -9.81
C ASN A 90 -2.64 -2.77 -8.58
N VAL A 91 -2.05 -1.74 -7.99
CA VAL A 91 -2.52 -1.11 -6.74
C VAL A 91 -3.78 -0.26 -6.90
N ASP A 92 -4.23 -0.07 -8.15
CA ASP A 92 -5.45 0.61 -8.54
C ASP A 92 -5.63 2.06 -8.01
N ILE A 93 -4.52 2.75 -7.76
CA ILE A 93 -4.51 4.17 -7.38
C ILE A 93 -4.26 5.02 -8.64
N ASN A 94 -5.17 5.94 -8.96
CA ASN A 94 -5.10 6.76 -10.19
C ASN A 94 -4.98 5.94 -11.47
N GLU A 95 -5.66 4.80 -11.49
CA GLU A 95 -5.59 3.82 -12.56
C GLU A 95 -6.89 3.70 -13.35
N SER A 96 -6.74 3.22 -14.58
CA SER A 96 -7.86 2.87 -15.45
C SER A 96 -7.68 1.44 -15.94
N GLN A 97 -8.78 0.76 -16.27
CA GLN A 97 -8.67 -0.58 -16.85
C GLN A 97 -7.80 -0.59 -18.12
N THR A 98 -7.89 0.47 -18.93
CA THR A 98 -7.10 0.61 -20.16
C THR A 98 -5.61 0.75 -19.89
N SER A 99 -5.20 1.57 -18.91
CA SER A 99 -3.78 1.73 -18.56
C SER A 99 -3.18 0.43 -18.02
N VAL A 100 -3.93 -0.33 -17.22
CA VAL A 100 -3.54 -1.66 -16.74
C VAL A 100 -3.37 -2.64 -17.91
N LYS A 101 -4.34 -2.72 -18.83
CA LYS A 101 -4.27 -3.59 -20.01
C LYS A 101 -3.10 -3.23 -20.94
N ASN A 102 -2.92 -1.95 -21.24
CA ASN A 102 -1.81 -1.47 -22.06
C ASN A 102 -0.45 -1.85 -21.47
N MET A 103 -0.33 -1.80 -20.14
CA MET A 103 0.89 -2.20 -19.44
C MET A 103 1.18 -3.69 -19.60
N ILE A 104 0.16 -4.54 -19.42
CA ILE A 104 0.25 -5.99 -19.60
C ILE A 104 0.65 -6.34 -21.04
N GLU A 105 0.00 -5.71 -22.02
CA GLU A 105 0.29 -5.93 -23.45
C GLU A 105 1.70 -5.47 -23.83
N LYS A 106 2.10 -4.27 -23.37
CA LYS A 106 3.42 -3.68 -23.67
C LYS A 106 4.57 -4.59 -23.23
N TYR A 107 4.46 -5.20 -22.06
CA TYR A 107 5.49 -6.07 -21.49
C TYR A 107 5.20 -7.56 -21.69
N ARG A 108 4.10 -7.90 -22.37
CA ARG A 108 3.65 -9.28 -22.63
C ARG A 108 3.59 -10.12 -21.35
N LEU A 109 3.04 -9.54 -20.30
CA LEU A 109 2.92 -10.21 -19.01
C LEU A 109 1.97 -11.40 -19.13
N THR A 110 2.41 -12.60 -18.73
CA THR A 110 1.62 -13.84 -18.84
C THR A 110 1.25 -14.47 -17.51
N MET A 111 1.69 -13.89 -16.38
CA MET A 111 1.26 -14.32 -15.04
C MET A 111 -0.12 -13.74 -14.70
N PRO A 112 -0.88 -14.39 -13.79
CA PRO A 112 -2.13 -13.85 -13.27
C PRO A 112 -1.94 -12.42 -12.75
N THR A 113 -2.81 -11.52 -13.21
CA THR A 113 -2.82 -10.11 -12.79
C THR A 113 -4.17 -9.74 -12.19
N VAL A 114 -4.14 -9.06 -11.05
CA VAL A 114 -5.31 -8.52 -10.36
C VAL A 114 -5.20 -7.01 -10.19
N ARG A 115 -6.35 -6.36 -10.01
CA ARG A 115 -6.47 -4.98 -9.57
C ARG A 115 -6.94 -4.99 -8.12
N ASP A 116 -6.20 -4.31 -7.27
CA ASP A 116 -6.50 -4.15 -5.85
C ASP A 116 -7.43 -2.95 -5.63
N SER A 117 -8.61 -2.99 -6.25
CA SER A 117 -9.57 -1.88 -6.25
C SER A 117 -10.06 -1.49 -4.85
N GLU A 118 -10.09 -2.44 -3.93
CA GLU A 118 -10.41 -2.20 -2.52
C GLU A 118 -9.18 -1.88 -1.66
N GLY A 119 -7.96 -2.01 -2.22
CA GLY A 119 -6.67 -1.80 -1.54
C GLY A 119 -6.38 -2.74 -0.38
N LEU A 120 -7.03 -3.90 -0.35
CA LEU A 120 -6.89 -4.88 0.71
C LEU A 120 -5.48 -5.49 0.70
N LEU A 121 -4.96 -5.81 -0.48
CA LEU A 121 -3.63 -6.40 -0.60
C LEU A 121 -2.54 -5.36 -0.31
N ALA A 122 -2.69 -4.13 -0.78
CA ALA A 122 -1.78 -3.03 -0.51
C ALA A 122 -1.76 -2.66 0.98
N GLN A 123 -2.92 -2.70 1.66
CA GLN A 123 -2.99 -2.51 3.10
C GLN A 123 -2.27 -3.65 3.84
N ALA A 124 -2.62 -4.90 3.53
CA ALA A 124 -2.07 -6.07 4.18
C ALA A 124 -0.57 -6.28 3.89
N ALA A 125 -0.03 -5.72 2.80
CA ALA A 125 1.39 -5.74 2.49
C ALA A 125 2.17 -4.55 3.08
N ASP A 126 1.55 -3.70 3.91
CA ASP A 126 2.11 -2.40 4.33
C ASP A 126 2.74 -1.60 3.17
N LEU A 127 2.02 -1.51 2.03
CA LEU A 127 2.54 -0.85 0.84
C LEU A 127 2.79 0.64 1.10
N ARG A 128 4.08 1.01 1.15
CA ARG A 128 4.56 2.40 1.25
C ARG A 128 5.18 2.93 -0.04
N GLY A 129 5.39 2.05 -1.02
CA GLY A 129 5.97 2.42 -2.30
C GLY A 129 5.73 1.36 -3.36
N THR A 130 5.63 1.78 -4.62
CA THR A 130 5.73 0.87 -5.76
C THR A 130 7.09 1.05 -6.45
N PRO A 131 7.60 0.04 -7.19
CA PRO A 131 7.16 -1.36 -7.15
C PRO A 131 7.43 -1.96 -5.77
N LEU A 132 6.69 -3.00 -5.37
CA LEU A 132 7.02 -3.78 -4.17
C LEU A 132 7.03 -5.26 -4.53
N HIS A 133 8.11 -5.94 -4.16
CA HIS A 133 8.31 -7.37 -4.32
C HIS A 133 8.12 -8.06 -2.98
N VAL A 134 7.19 -9.01 -2.92
CA VAL A 134 6.90 -9.82 -1.73
C VAL A 134 7.06 -11.29 -2.08
N LEU A 135 7.89 -12.02 -1.32
CA LEU A 135 8.01 -13.47 -1.40
C LEU A 135 7.48 -14.11 -0.14
N LEU A 136 6.56 -15.06 -0.29
CA LEU A 136 6.01 -15.89 0.77
C LEU A 136 6.46 -17.34 0.58
N ASP A 137 6.85 -18.01 1.66
CA ASP A 137 7.12 -19.46 1.64
C ASP A 137 5.82 -20.28 1.49
N HIS A 138 5.95 -21.61 1.49
CA HIS A 138 4.80 -22.52 1.35
C HIS A 138 3.81 -22.47 2.53
N ASN A 139 4.22 -21.92 3.68
CA ASN A 139 3.37 -21.72 4.86
C ASN A 139 2.77 -20.32 4.91
N GLY A 140 3.09 -19.45 3.95
CA GLY A 140 2.67 -18.05 3.94
C GLY A 140 3.57 -17.11 4.74
N HIS A 141 4.75 -17.54 5.19
CA HIS A 141 5.66 -16.66 5.91
C HIS A 141 6.41 -15.73 4.94
N LEU A 142 6.63 -14.48 5.36
CA LEU A 142 7.36 -13.48 4.59
C LEU A 142 8.86 -13.78 4.54
N ILE A 143 9.40 -13.95 3.33
CA ILE A 143 10.80 -14.28 3.05
C ILE A 143 11.55 -13.09 2.44
N TYR A 144 10.87 -12.25 1.67
CA TYR A 144 11.47 -11.07 1.03
C TYR A 144 10.44 -9.95 0.88
N HIS A 145 10.87 -8.72 1.11
CA HIS A 145 10.06 -7.50 0.96
C HIS A 145 10.98 -6.33 0.56
N SER A 146 10.91 -5.87 -0.68
CA SER A 146 11.77 -4.78 -1.18
C SER A 146 11.21 -4.14 -2.44
N HIS A 147 11.66 -2.92 -2.75
CA HIS A 147 11.31 -2.19 -3.97
C HIS A 147 12.23 -2.47 -5.16
N GLU A 148 13.39 -3.08 -4.91
CA GLU A 148 14.43 -3.23 -5.93
C GLU A 148 14.57 -4.67 -6.44
N VAL A 149 14.80 -4.79 -7.75
CA VAL A 149 15.31 -6.01 -8.37
C VAL A 149 16.80 -6.10 -8.05
N THR A 150 17.16 -7.05 -7.19
CA THR A 150 18.54 -7.24 -6.73
C THR A 150 18.96 -8.70 -6.86
N GLN A 151 20.27 -8.96 -6.75
CA GLN A 151 20.78 -10.33 -6.65
C GLN A 151 20.17 -11.10 -5.46
N GLN A 152 19.78 -10.41 -4.38
CA GLN A 152 19.14 -11.03 -3.22
C GLN A 152 17.73 -11.53 -3.57
N LEU A 153 16.99 -10.79 -4.40
CA LEU A 153 15.70 -11.23 -4.92
C LEU A 153 15.88 -12.50 -5.76
N ASP A 154 16.81 -12.48 -6.71
CA ASP A 154 17.06 -13.63 -7.60
C ASP A 154 17.50 -14.89 -6.81
N GLN A 155 18.33 -14.71 -5.78
CA GLN A 155 18.73 -15.80 -4.88
C GLN A 155 17.55 -16.35 -4.08
N ALA A 156 16.69 -15.48 -3.54
CA ALA A 156 15.49 -15.90 -2.81
C ALA A 156 14.50 -16.66 -3.72
N LEU A 157 14.37 -16.25 -4.98
CA LEU A 157 13.54 -16.93 -5.98
C LEU A 157 14.08 -18.31 -6.34
N ALA A 158 15.37 -18.42 -6.67
CA ALA A 158 16.01 -19.70 -6.96
C ALA A 158 15.87 -20.67 -5.77
N HIS A 159 16.09 -20.15 -4.56
CA HIS A 159 15.97 -20.89 -3.32
C HIS A 159 14.55 -21.47 -3.11
N LEU A 160 13.52 -20.62 -3.29
CA LEU A 160 12.13 -21.05 -3.18
C LEU A 160 11.74 -22.07 -4.26
N ALA A 161 12.29 -21.93 -5.47
CA ALA A 161 12.02 -22.86 -6.57
C ALA A 161 12.58 -24.27 -6.30
N ASP A 162 13.73 -24.37 -5.63
CA ASP A 162 14.40 -25.64 -5.32
C ASP A 162 13.82 -26.36 -4.09
N ASN A 163 12.77 -25.82 -3.45
CA ASN A 163 12.14 -26.35 -2.21
C ASN A 163 13.13 -26.60 -1.06
N THR A 164 14.25 -25.89 -1.04
CA THR A 164 15.21 -25.99 0.07
C THR A 164 14.78 -25.06 1.21
N SER A 165 15.21 -25.33 2.45
CA SER A 165 14.93 -24.44 3.59
C SER A 165 15.71 -23.14 3.43
N ALA A 166 15.09 -21.96 3.55
CA ALA A 166 15.75 -20.66 3.38
C ALA A 166 17.12 -20.64 4.09
N PRO A 167 18.25 -20.31 3.42
CA PRO A 167 19.51 -20.15 4.13
C PRO A 167 19.28 -19.16 5.27
N ALA A 168 19.75 -19.53 6.46
CA ALA A 168 19.63 -18.67 7.62
C ALA A 168 20.20 -17.28 7.28
N ALA A 169 19.35 -16.25 7.38
CA ALA A 169 19.58 -14.84 7.07
C ALA A 169 19.17 -14.32 5.68
N LEU A 170 17.91 -14.52 5.28
CA LEU A 170 17.18 -13.39 4.67
C LEU A 170 16.68 -12.53 5.83
N LYS A 171 17.07 -11.25 5.87
CA LYS A 171 16.63 -10.35 6.95
C LYS A 171 15.10 -10.31 6.92
N THR A 172 14.47 -10.73 8.01
CA THR A 172 13.03 -10.52 8.21
C THR A 172 12.78 -9.02 8.09
N PRO A 173 11.94 -8.57 7.14
CA PRO A 173 11.60 -7.17 7.00
C PRO A 173 10.98 -6.66 8.30
N THR A 174 11.27 -5.41 8.68
CA THR A 174 10.56 -4.76 9.79
C THR A 174 9.12 -4.53 9.34
N VAL A 175 8.21 -5.29 9.93
CA VAL A 175 6.77 -5.18 9.71
C VAL A 175 6.22 -4.00 10.51
N ILE A 176 5.46 -3.11 9.88
CA ILE A 176 4.72 -2.04 10.56
C ILE A 176 3.26 -2.49 10.68
N GLU A 177 2.73 -2.50 11.90
CA GLU A 177 1.35 -2.93 12.15
C GLU A 177 0.34 -1.93 11.56
N PRO A 178 -0.74 -2.41 10.92
CA PRO A 178 -1.85 -1.56 10.50
C PRO A 178 -2.50 -0.87 11.71
N GLY A 179 -2.42 0.46 11.77
CA GLY A 179 -3.04 1.24 12.83
C GLY A 179 -4.53 1.45 12.62
N GLN A 180 -5.31 1.42 13.71
CA GLN A 180 -6.71 1.88 13.74
C GLN A 180 -6.73 3.41 13.80
N ALA A 181 -6.72 4.10 12.65
CA ALA A 181 -6.65 5.56 12.67
C ALA A 181 -8.04 6.22 12.56
N THR A 182 -8.30 7.13 13.51
CA THR A 182 -9.16 8.30 13.31
C THR A 182 -8.23 9.50 13.09
N PRO A 183 -8.53 10.42 12.15
CA PRO A 183 -7.68 11.58 11.94
C PRO A 183 -7.64 12.44 13.21
N PRO A 184 -6.49 13.06 13.55
CA PRO A 184 -6.39 13.96 14.72
C PRO A 184 -7.38 15.13 14.72
N ALA A 185 -7.89 15.52 13.54
CA ALA A 185 -8.85 16.61 13.36
C ALA A 185 -10.27 16.14 13.01
N PHE A 186 -10.60 14.86 13.26
CA PHE A 186 -11.94 14.35 12.96
C PHE A 186 -12.96 14.85 13.98
N VAL A 187 -13.86 15.72 13.52
CA VAL A 187 -15.01 16.20 14.28
C VAL A 187 -16.26 15.53 13.73
N SER A 188 -16.92 14.69 14.53
CA SER A 188 -18.13 13.97 14.09
C SER A 188 -19.36 14.88 13.90
N GLN A 189 -19.25 16.17 14.17
CA GLN A 189 -20.32 17.16 14.06
C GLN A 189 -19.90 18.37 13.23
N GLY A 190 -20.87 18.94 12.51
CA GLY A 190 -20.66 20.09 11.64
C GLY A 190 -20.12 19.72 10.25
N LYS A 191 -19.79 20.75 9.48
CA LYS A 191 -19.31 20.63 8.11
C LYS A 191 -17.80 20.39 8.10
N GLN A 192 -17.34 19.43 7.31
CA GLN A 192 -15.93 19.12 7.14
C GLN A 192 -15.57 19.01 5.67
N ALA A 193 -14.31 19.31 5.36
CA ALA A 193 -13.73 19.04 4.05
C ALA A 193 -12.43 18.25 4.21
N LEU A 194 -12.40 17.06 3.61
CA LEU A 194 -11.25 16.17 3.62
C LEU A 194 -10.66 16.12 2.20
N PHE A 195 -9.44 16.61 2.03
CA PHE A 195 -8.76 16.64 0.75
C PHE A 195 -7.63 15.60 0.73
N PHE A 196 -7.88 14.49 0.04
CA PHE A 196 -6.92 13.40 -0.13
C PHE A 196 -6.03 13.67 -1.33
N THR A 197 -4.72 13.59 -1.13
CA THR A 197 -3.72 13.83 -2.18
C THR A 197 -2.46 12.98 -1.95
N ALA A 198 -1.49 13.09 -2.86
CA ALA A 198 -0.13 12.59 -2.65
C ALA A 198 0.86 13.71 -2.94
N THR A 199 1.96 13.75 -2.18
CA THR A 199 2.98 14.83 -2.27
C THR A 199 3.74 14.84 -3.59
N TRP A 200 3.59 13.78 -4.39
CA TRP A 200 4.20 13.60 -5.71
C TRP A 200 3.23 13.71 -6.88
N CYS A 201 1.93 13.82 -6.62
CA CYS A 201 0.85 13.75 -7.62
C CYS A 201 1.08 14.72 -8.79
N GLU A 202 1.47 15.97 -8.49
CA GLU A 202 1.64 17.01 -9.50
C GLU A 202 2.92 16.87 -10.32
N TRP A 203 4.05 16.54 -9.69
CA TRP A 203 5.36 16.63 -10.36
C TRP A 203 5.76 15.29 -10.99
N TYR A 204 5.48 14.18 -10.32
CA TYR A 204 5.89 12.86 -10.80
C TYR A 204 5.10 12.47 -12.05
N LEU A 205 3.81 12.82 -12.08
CA LEU A 205 2.92 12.52 -13.20
C LEU A 205 3.07 13.48 -14.37
N ALA A 206 3.81 14.59 -14.25
CA ALA A 206 3.82 15.67 -15.24
C ALA A 206 4.19 15.20 -16.66
N ASP A 207 5.17 14.31 -16.77
CA ASP A 207 5.69 13.88 -18.08
C ASP A 207 4.85 12.77 -18.71
N LYS A 208 4.43 11.78 -17.92
CA LYS A 208 3.78 10.56 -18.43
C LYS A 208 2.26 10.61 -18.33
N HIS A 209 1.72 11.41 -17.42
CA HIS A 209 0.31 11.53 -17.09
C HIS A 209 -0.08 13.01 -16.88
N PRO A 210 0.14 13.87 -17.90
CA PRO A 210 0.03 15.33 -17.76
C PRO A 210 -1.38 15.79 -17.38
N GLN A 211 -2.42 15.05 -17.77
CA GLN A 211 -3.79 15.39 -17.39
C GLN A 211 -4.03 15.13 -15.89
N GLN A 212 -3.55 14.02 -15.36
CA GLN A 212 -3.60 13.71 -13.94
C GLN A 212 -2.79 14.72 -13.14
N SER A 213 -1.56 15.04 -13.57
CA SER A 213 -0.72 16.08 -12.95
C SER A 213 -1.45 17.43 -12.86
N LYS A 214 -2.07 17.90 -13.96
CA LYS A 214 -2.89 19.12 -13.98
C LYS A 214 -4.08 19.04 -13.02
N ASN A 215 -4.74 17.89 -12.93
CA ASN A 215 -5.83 17.65 -11.99
C ASN A 215 -5.37 17.75 -10.53
N CYS A 216 -4.16 17.26 -10.20
CA CYS A 216 -3.57 17.42 -8.87
C CYS A 216 -3.36 18.89 -8.51
N ILE A 217 -2.80 19.68 -9.44
CA ILE A 217 -2.57 21.12 -9.25
C ILE A 217 -3.91 21.86 -9.10
N ALA A 218 -4.87 21.59 -9.98
CA ALA A 218 -6.20 22.20 -9.94
C ALA A 218 -6.95 21.84 -8.65
N GLY A 219 -6.86 20.59 -8.20
CA GLY A 219 -7.49 20.14 -6.96
C GLY A 219 -6.94 20.84 -5.73
N GLN A 220 -5.62 21.01 -5.66
CA GLN A 220 -4.99 21.75 -4.56
C GLN A 220 -5.47 23.21 -4.53
N HIS A 221 -5.42 23.92 -5.66
CA HIS A 221 -5.92 25.30 -5.74
C HIS A 221 -7.43 25.42 -5.46
N TYR A 222 -8.22 24.46 -5.91
CA TYR A 222 -9.64 24.41 -5.62
C TYR A 222 -9.88 24.26 -4.11
N PHE A 223 -9.14 23.38 -3.45
CA PHE A 223 -9.25 23.18 -2.01
C PHE A 223 -8.82 24.42 -1.24
N ASP A 224 -7.72 25.08 -1.61
CA ASP A 224 -7.29 26.34 -1.00
C ASP A 224 -8.41 27.40 -1.03
N GLN A 225 -9.02 27.62 -2.21
CA GLN A 225 -10.15 28.55 -2.36
C GLN A 225 -11.40 28.12 -1.58
N TRP A 226 -11.61 26.81 -1.43
CA TRP A 226 -12.73 26.27 -0.66
C TRP A 226 -12.56 26.60 0.83
N VAL A 227 -11.37 26.37 1.38
CA VAL A 227 -11.06 26.65 2.79
C VAL A 227 -11.22 28.14 3.10
N GLU A 228 -10.72 29.03 2.23
CA GLU A 228 -10.88 30.48 2.38
C GLU A 228 -12.35 30.93 2.43
N LYS A 229 -13.24 30.24 1.71
CA LYS A 229 -14.67 30.57 1.63
C LYS A 229 -15.53 29.91 2.72
N ASN A 230 -15.02 28.88 3.39
CA ASN A 230 -15.78 28.06 4.36
C ASN A 230 -15.02 28.01 5.70
N THR A 231 -14.79 29.18 6.30
CA THR A 231 -14.02 29.31 7.55
C THR A 231 -14.70 28.69 8.77
N ASP A 232 -15.99 28.37 8.66
CA ASP A 232 -16.80 27.63 9.63
C ASP A 232 -16.64 26.12 9.54
N ALA A 233 -16.03 25.60 8.46
CA ALA A 233 -15.84 24.18 8.24
C ALA A 233 -14.47 23.68 8.72
N ASN A 234 -14.45 22.47 9.29
CA ASN A 234 -13.20 21.79 9.63
C ASN A 234 -12.53 21.23 8.37
N SER A 235 -11.43 21.84 7.96
CA SER A 235 -10.71 21.47 6.75
C SER A 235 -9.42 20.72 7.06
N LEU A 236 -9.20 19.59 6.38
CA LEU A 236 -8.02 18.73 6.56
C LEU A 236 -7.52 18.24 5.21
N LEU A 237 -6.24 18.47 4.92
CA LEU A 237 -5.53 17.79 3.84
C LEU A 237 -4.91 16.50 4.37
N ILE A 238 -5.11 15.41 3.64
CA ILE A 238 -4.67 14.07 3.99
C ILE A 238 -3.74 13.57 2.87
N ALA A 239 -2.45 13.44 3.17
CA ALA A 239 -1.47 12.92 2.23
C ALA A 239 -1.38 11.39 2.32
N SER A 240 -1.33 10.73 1.17
CA SER A 240 -1.07 9.30 1.07
C SER A 240 0.32 8.97 1.59
N ARG A 241 0.48 7.84 2.30
CA ARG A 241 1.79 7.28 2.63
C ARG A 241 2.59 6.76 1.43
N LEU A 242 1.93 6.55 0.30
CA LEU A 242 2.58 6.02 -0.90
C LEU A 242 3.66 7.02 -1.34
N TRP A 243 4.92 6.61 -1.33
CA TRP A 243 6.10 7.45 -1.61
C TRP A 243 6.11 8.80 -0.89
N SER A 244 5.56 8.87 0.32
CA SER A 244 5.52 10.11 1.08
C SER A 244 5.87 9.86 2.54
N ASN A 245 6.65 10.76 3.11
CA ASN A 245 6.90 10.86 4.55
C ASN A 245 6.57 12.28 5.04
N ASN A 246 6.88 12.59 6.31
CA ASN A 246 6.58 13.90 6.89
C ASN A 246 7.40 15.04 6.26
N ASP A 247 8.65 14.79 5.86
CA ASP A 247 9.48 15.80 5.19
C ASP A 247 8.90 16.15 3.81
N ASP A 248 8.40 15.15 3.07
CA ASP A 248 7.70 15.38 1.80
C ASP A 248 6.41 16.19 1.99
N LEU A 249 5.66 15.92 3.07
CA LEU A 249 4.45 16.68 3.40
C LEU A 249 4.80 18.13 3.79
N ASP A 250 5.88 18.35 4.53
CA ASP A 250 6.35 19.70 4.88
C ASP A 250 6.79 20.49 3.64
N ALA A 251 7.53 19.86 2.72
CA ALA A 251 7.87 20.47 1.44
C ALA A 251 6.63 20.80 0.59
N TYR A 252 5.62 19.91 0.59
CA TYR A 252 4.35 20.14 -0.09
C TYR A 252 3.60 21.36 0.49
N LYS A 253 3.55 21.45 1.83
CA LYS A 253 2.93 22.58 2.54
C LYS A 253 3.62 23.91 2.19
N GLU A 254 4.94 23.93 2.16
CA GLU A 254 5.71 25.13 1.78
C GLU A 254 5.41 25.54 0.34
N LYS A 255 5.44 24.58 -0.59
CA LYS A 255 5.19 24.82 -2.02
C LYS A 255 3.81 25.44 -2.28
N TYR A 256 2.78 24.92 -1.64
CA TYR A 256 1.39 25.37 -1.83
C TYR A 256 0.94 26.42 -0.80
N ARG A 257 1.81 26.79 0.13
CA ARG A 257 1.51 27.74 1.24
C ARG A 257 0.28 27.31 2.04
N VAL A 258 0.19 26.01 2.33
CA VAL A 258 -0.93 25.42 3.07
C VAL A 258 -0.99 26.01 4.48
N ASN A 259 -2.13 26.61 4.83
CA ASN A 259 -2.36 27.29 6.11
C ASN A 259 -3.48 26.64 6.95
N TYR A 260 -3.94 25.45 6.56
CA TYR A 260 -4.93 24.63 7.24
C TYR A 260 -4.32 23.31 7.72
N ASN A 261 -5.10 22.53 8.45
CA ASN A 261 -4.62 21.28 9.04
C ASN A 261 -4.19 20.28 7.95
N THR A 262 -3.10 19.57 8.21
CA THR A 262 -2.56 18.54 7.33
C THR A 262 -2.28 17.27 8.13
N HIS A 263 -2.35 16.12 7.47
CA HIS A 263 -2.06 14.82 8.07
C HIS A 263 -1.46 13.88 7.02
N LEU A 264 -0.37 13.19 7.37
CA LEU A 264 0.11 12.04 6.61
C LEU A 264 -0.63 10.80 7.12
N ASP A 265 -1.41 10.13 6.26
CA ASP A 265 -2.08 8.89 6.62
C ASP A 265 -1.10 7.70 6.55
N ASP A 266 -0.18 7.65 7.52
CA ASP A 266 0.89 6.64 7.59
C ASP A 266 0.37 5.19 7.66
N THR A 267 -0.81 5.02 8.26
CA THR A 267 -1.49 3.72 8.41
C THR A 267 -2.30 3.31 7.19
N ASN A 268 -2.55 4.25 6.27
CA ASN A 268 -3.48 4.13 5.15
C ASN A 268 -4.96 3.86 5.55
N ALA A 269 -5.29 4.00 6.84
CA ALA A 269 -6.63 3.70 7.35
C ALA A 269 -7.68 4.71 6.88
N LEU A 270 -7.33 5.97 6.65
CA LEU A 270 -8.28 6.99 6.16
C LEU A 270 -8.56 6.79 4.67
N PHE A 271 -7.51 6.56 3.89
CA PHE A 271 -7.64 6.21 2.48
C PHE A 271 -8.50 4.96 2.31
N PHE A 272 -8.29 3.94 3.14
CA PHE A 272 -9.08 2.72 3.16
C PHE A 272 -10.53 2.97 3.59
N HIS A 273 -10.75 3.65 4.72
CA HIS A 273 -12.08 3.94 5.27
C HIS A 273 -12.99 4.69 4.28
N TYR A 274 -12.45 5.66 3.56
CA TYR A 274 -13.20 6.47 2.60
C TYR A 274 -13.15 5.94 1.15
N GLY A 275 -12.57 4.76 0.92
CA GLY A 275 -12.47 4.15 -0.41
C GLY A 275 -11.74 5.03 -1.43
N ILE A 276 -10.64 5.68 -1.01
CA ILE A 276 -9.89 6.62 -1.85
C ILE A 276 -8.95 5.85 -2.77
N ARG A 277 -9.31 5.78 -4.05
CA ARG A 277 -8.50 5.19 -5.13
C ARG A 277 -8.13 6.19 -6.23
N SER A 278 -8.67 7.40 -6.18
CA SER A 278 -8.37 8.48 -7.12
C SER A 278 -7.79 9.66 -6.35
N LEU A 279 -6.72 10.25 -6.86
CA LEU A 279 -6.05 11.40 -6.29
C LEU A 279 -5.92 12.53 -7.33
N PRO A 280 -6.20 13.78 -6.91
CA PRO A 280 -6.77 14.15 -5.62
C PRO A 280 -8.26 13.76 -5.50
N THR A 281 -8.75 13.63 -4.27
CA THR A 281 -10.18 13.52 -3.95
C THR A 281 -10.55 14.50 -2.85
N LEU A 282 -11.57 15.33 -3.08
CA LEU A 282 -12.20 16.15 -2.06
C LEU A 282 -13.50 15.50 -1.61
N LEU A 283 -13.63 15.24 -0.32
CA LEU A 283 -14.88 14.87 0.34
C LEU A 283 -15.41 16.03 1.15
N ILE A 284 -16.70 16.31 1.03
CA ILE A 284 -17.42 17.18 1.97
C ILE A 284 -18.29 16.30 2.84
N LEU A 285 -18.12 16.42 4.15
CA LEU A 285 -18.91 15.71 5.14
C LEU A 285 -19.80 16.69 5.92
N GLU A 286 -20.97 16.23 6.34
CA GLU A 286 -21.82 16.93 7.30
C GLU A 286 -22.25 15.95 8.39
N ASN A 287 -21.89 16.24 9.64
CA ASN A 287 -22.12 15.35 10.78
C ASN A 287 -21.59 13.91 10.54
N GLY A 288 -20.40 13.81 9.93
CA GLY A 288 -19.73 12.56 9.61
C GLY A 288 -20.26 11.81 8.38
N GLN A 289 -21.31 12.30 7.71
CA GLN A 289 -21.84 11.70 6.49
C GLN A 289 -21.27 12.37 5.25
N GLU A 290 -20.85 11.58 4.25
CA GLU A 290 -20.41 12.08 2.96
C GLU A 290 -21.61 12.66 2.18
N ILE A 291 -21.57 13.97 1.93
CA ILE A 291 -22.58 14.69 1.15
C ILE A 291 -22.08 15.05 -0.25
N SER A 292 -20.77 15.05 -0.47
CA SER A 292 -20.18 15.29 -1.79
C SER A 292 -18.79 14.68 -1.93
N ARG A 293 -18.48 14.19 -3.14
CA ARG A 293 -17.18 13.70 -3.56
C ARG A 293 -16.80 14.28 -4.91
N LYS A 294 -15.59 14.84 -5.01
CA LYS A 294 -15.04 15.40 -6.24
C LYS A 294 -13.63 14.85 -6.49
N THR A 295 -13.41 14.32 -7.68
CA THR A 295 -12.13 13.71 -8.09
C THR A 295 -11.52 14.35 -9.34
N ALA A 296 -12.32 15.12 -10.08
CA ALA A 296 -11.91 15.88 -11.27
C ALA A 296 -12.08 17.37 -11.01
N PHE A 297 -11.03 18.16 -11.23
CA PHE A 297 -10.91 19.59 -10.88
C PHE A 297 -10.60 20.45 -12.11
#